data_AF-A0A7G3ZDQ2-F1
#
_entry.id   AF-A0A7G3ZDQ2-F1
#
_cell.length_a   1.000
_cell.length_b   1.000
_cell.length_c   1.000
_cell.angle_alpha   90.00
_cell.angle_beta   90.00
_cell.angle_gamma   90.00
#
_symmetry.space_group_name_H-M   'P 1'
#
loop_
_entity.id
_entity.type
_entity.pdbx_description
1 polymer ?
#
loop_
_entity_poly.entity_id
_entity_poly.type
_entity_poly.pdbx_seq_one_letter_code
_entity_poly.pdbx_strand_id
1 'polypeptide(L)'
;METLVEIQKPVVSQHVQMPMSTLLGMNSSMQPMSKTRSWDGGRSGNDTTGLQTEPFLGRILNKLQSNLTLRIEERMKDKDGKNGASVEAIVNQQLVQFRKDLAVYEQRKVREYTSRLEQATKENRKLSNQIVRLRERWDSLVESAKQRRIRQQEE
;
A
#
# COMPACT_ATOMS: atom_id res chain seq x y z
N MET A 1 -18.41 38.51 -20.56
CA MET A 1 -17.17 37.90 -21.10
C MET A 1 -16.97 36.56 -20.43
N GLU A 2 -17.26 35.53 -21.22
CA GLU A 2 -16.70 34.17 -21.26
C GLU A 2 -16.18 33.46 -20.00
N THR A 3 -16.81 32.31 -19.76
CA THR A 3 -16.49 31.23 -18.83
C THR A 3 -15.26 30.41 -19.26
N LEU A 4 -14.41 30.00 -18.31
CA LEU A 4 -13.49 28.87 -18.49
C LEU A 4 -13.59 27.91 -17.31
N VAL A 5 -14.38 26.87 -17.53
CA VAL A 5 -14.40 25.61 -16.78
C VAL A 5 -13.44 24.68 -17.52
N GLU A 6 -12.29 24.36 -16.94
CA GLU A 6 -11.38 23.37 -17.51
C GLU A 6 -11.70 21.98 -16.94
N ILE A 7 -12.32 21.16 -17.79
CA ILE A 7 -12.68 19.77 -17.56
C ILE A 7 -11.44 18.91 -17.83
N GLN A 8 -10.88 18.28 -16.79
CA GLN A 8 -9.81 17.29 -16.96
C GLN A 8 -10.42 15.88 -17.10
N LYS A 9 -10.22 15.30 -18.29
CA LYS A 9 -10.69 13.96 -18.70
C LYS A 9 -9.82 12.83 -18.11
N PRO A 10 -10.35 11.59 -17.96
CA PRO A 10 -9.61 10.46 -17.41
C PRO A 10 -8.62 9.87 -18.43
N VAL A 11 -7.39 9.59 -17.99
CA VAL A 11 -6.36 8.89 -18.79
C VAL A 11 -6.52 7.38 -18.64
N VAL A 12 -6.57 6.73 -19.80
CA VAL A 12 -6.79 5.30 -20.07
C VAL A 12 -5.61 4.44 -19.61
N SER A 13 -5.93 3.23 -19.12
CA SER A 13 -5.02 2.14 -18.78
C SER A 13 -4.01 1.82 -19.89
N GLN A 14 -2.72 1.79 -19.55
CA GLN A 14 -1.71 1.06 -20.30
C GLN A 14 -1.12 -0.06 -19.44
N HIS A 15 -1.23 -1.26 -19.99
CA HIS A 15 -0.58 -2.49 -19.58
C HIS A 15 0.95 -2.31 -19.67
N VAL A 16 1.67 -2.45 -18.55
CA VAL A 16 3.14 -2.49 -18.54
C VAL A 16 3.59 -3.92 -18.28
N GLN A 17 4.14 -4.53 -19.34
CA GLN A 17 4.84 -5.81 -19.33
C GLN A 17 6.24 -5.58 -18.73
N MET A 18 6.58 -6.24 -17.63
CA MET A 18 7.89 -6.11 -16.99
C MET A 18 8.90 -7.09 -17.62
N PRO A 19 10.08 -6.63 -18.07
CA PRO A 19 11.17 -7.50 -18.50
C PRO A 19 11.95 -8.06 -17.29
N MET A 20 12.31 -9.35 -17.36
CA MET A 20 13.27 -10.01 -16.46
C MET A 20 14.67 -9.44 -16.69
N SER A 21 15.30 -8.86 -15.66
CA SER A 21 16.67 -8.38 -15.73
C SER A 21 17.58 -9.23 -14.84
N THR A 22 18.57 -9.86 -15.47
CA THR A 22 19.66 -10.62 -14.86
C THR A 22 20.64 -9.70 -14.13
N LEU A 23 21.06 -10.12 -12.93
CA LEU A 23 22.02 -9.42 -12.05
C LEU A 23 23.47 -9.66 -12.50
N LEU A 24 24.22 -8.60 -12.84
CA LEU A 24 25.68 -8.53 -12.73
C LEU A 24 26.15 -7.07 -12.63
N GLY A 25 27.06 -6.79 -11.68
CA GLY A 25 28.19 -5.88 -11.94
C GLY A 25 28.25 -4.51 -11.23
N MET A 26 29.02 -4.49 -10.13
CA MET A 26 30.10 -3.53 -9.78
C MET A 26 29.79 -2.04 -9.46
N ASN A 27 30.31 -1.65 -8.28
CA ASN A 27 30.54 -0.33 -7.71
C ASN A 27 30.98 0.77 -8.70
N SER A 28 30.48 2.01 -8.53
CA SER A 28 31.28 3.14 -8.01
C SER A 28 30.46 4.45 -7.89
N SER A 29 30.72 5.18 -6.81
CA SER A 29 30.91 6.64 -6.70
C SER A 29 29.78 7.64 -7.02
N MET A 30 29.66 8.59 -6.06
CA MET A 30 29.03 9.92 -6.10
C MET A 30 27.49 9.99 -6.16
N GLN A 31 26.89 10.45 -5.05
CA GLN A 31 25.56 11.08 -5.06
C GLN A 31 25.65 12.47 -4.39
N PRO A 32 25.04 13.50 -5.00
CA PRO A 32 25.14 14.89 -4.58
C PRO A 32 24.27 15.19 -3.34
N MET A 33 24.72 16.14 -2.51
CA MET A 33 23.92 16.72 -1.42
C MET A 33 22.69 17.46 -1.99
N SER A 34 21.62 16.72 -2.22
CA SER A 34 20.30 17.28 -2.47
C SER A 34 19.62 17.47 -1.11
N LYS A 35 19.38 18.72 -0.73
CA LYS A 35 18.52 19.07 0.41
C LYS A 35 17.10 18.57 0.11
N THR A 36 16.79 17.35 0.52
CA THR A 36 15.41 16.86 0.57
C THR A 36 14.67 17.59 1.69
N ARG A 37 13.48 18.08 1.38
CA ARG A 37 12.62 18.79 2.34
C ARG A 37 12.20 17.80 3.43
N SER A 38 12.13 18.25 4.68
CA SER A 38 11.86 17.45 5.90
C SER A 38 10.58 16.59 5.91
N TRP A 39 9.69 16.73 4.93
CA TRP A 39 8.45 15.98 4.79
C TRP A 39 8.55 14.82 3.78
N ASP A 40 9.70 14.67 3.11
CA ASP A 40 10.08 13.49 2.31
C ASP A 40 10.67 12.37 3.20
N GLY A 41 10.39 12.40 4.50
CA GLY A 41 10.84 11.43 5.50
C GLY A 41 10.05 10.13 5.49
N GLY A 42 9.72 9.62 4.31
CA GLY A 42 9.00 8.36 4.13
C GLY A 42 9.77 7.45 3.19
N ARG A 43 10.62 6.58 3.75
CA ARG A 43 11.38 5.50 3.08
C ARG A 43 12.73 5.93 2.49
N SER A 44 13.66 6.24 3.39
CA SER A 44 15.08 6.15 3.05
C SER A 44 15.51 4.68 2.99
N GLY A 45 15.63 4.17 1.77
CA GLY A 45 16.65 3.24 1.29
C GLY A 45 17.20 2.17 2.24
N ASN A 46 16.48 1.07 2.38
CA ASN A 46 17.07 -0.26 2.22
C ASN A 46 15.99 -1.23 1.74
N ASP A 47 15.46 -0.97 0.54
CA ASP A 47 14.70 -1.96 -0.23
C ASP A 47 15.67 -3.01 -0.78
N THR A 48 16.35 -3.74 0.11
CA THR A 48 16.71 -5.11 -0.23
C THR A 48 15.40 -5.84 -0.48
N THR A 49 15.21 -6.26 -1.73
CA THR A 49 14.19 -7.16 -2.26
C THR A 49 14.15 -8.54 -1.58
N GLY A 50 14.55 -8.64 -0.31
CA GLY A 50 14.14 -9.72 0.55
C GLY A 50 12.66 -9.53 0.76
N LEU A 51 11.85 -10.46 0.25
CA LEU A 51 10.48 -10.66 0.68
C LEU A 51 10.46 -10.57 2.21
N GLN A 52 10.16 -9.39 2.75
CA GLN A 52 9.80 -9.20 4.14
C GLN A 52 8.44 -9.88 4.26
N THR A 53 8.46 -11.21 4.29
CA THR A 53 7.27 -12.02 4.41
C THR A 53 6.66 -11.63 5.73
N GLU A 54 5.55 -10.89 5.66
CA GLU A 54 4.74 -10.50 6.80
C GLU A 54 4.62 -11.69 7.75
N PRO A 55 4.86 -11.52 9.07
CA PRO A 55 4.97 -12.63 10.02
C PRO A 55 3.80 -13.61 9.97
N PHE A 56 2.60 -13.13 9.61
CA PHE A 56 1.42 -13.96 9.43
C PHE A 56 1.45 -14.79 8.15
N LEU A 57 1.85 -14.19 7.02
CA LEU A 57 2.00 -14.92 5.75
C LEU A 57 3.08 -15.99 5.87
N GLY A 58 4.20 -15.67 6.54
CA GLY A 58 5.23 -16.64 6.87
C GLY A 58 4.69 -17.83 7.67
N ARG A 59 3.80 -17.60 8.64
CA ARG A 59 3.14 -18.70 9.38
C ARG A 59 2.26 -19.58 8.49
N ILE A 60 1.50 -18.99 7.55
CA ILE A 60 0.65 -19.77 6.62
C ILE A 60 1.51 -20.65 5.72
N LEU A 61 2.60 -20.09 5.18
CA LEU A 61 3.53 -20.83 4.31
C LEU A 61 4.24 -21.94 5.08
N ASN A 62 4.75 -21.66 6.28
CA ASN A 62 5.38 -22.65 7.14
C ASN A 62 4.40 -23.77 7.51
N LYS A 63 3.14 -23.45 7.81
CA LYS A 63 2.10 -24.45 8.08
C LYS A 63 1.83 -25.35 6.87
N LEU A 64 1.75 -24.78 5.67
CA LEU A 64 1.62 -25.56 4.44
C LEU A 64 2.81 -26.50 4.25
N GLN A 65 4.03 -25.98 4.38
CA GLN A 65 5.26 -26.76 4.22
C GLN A 65 5.32 -27.90 5.24
N SER A 66 5.16 -27.61 6.53
CA SER A 66 5.19 -28.63 7.58
C SER A 66 4.13 -29.70 7.39
N ASN A 67 2.89 -29.32 7.03
CA ASN A 67 1.81 -30.28 6.83
C ASN A 67 2.03 -31.18 5.61
N LEU A 68 2.58 -30.63 4.52
CA LEU A 68 2.93 -31.42 3.35
C LEU A 68 4.07 -32.39 3.67
N THR A 69 5.15 -31.91 4.29
CA THR A 69 6.28 -32.77 4.66
C THR A 69 5.84 -33.93 5.56
N LEU A 70 5.10 -33.64 6.64
CA LEU A 70 4.66 -34.67 7.58
C LEU A 70 3.77 -35.72 6.92
N ARG A 71 2.75 -35.30 6.16
CA ARG A 71 1.79 -36.23 5.55
C ARG A 71 2.39 -37.06 4.41
N ILE A 72 3.30 -36.49 3.64
CA ILE A 72 4.00 -37.23 2.58
C ILE A 72 4.98 -38.22 3.20
N GLU A 73 5.71 -37.84 4.25
CA GLU A 73 6.59 -38.76 4.99
C GLU A 73 5.83 -39.93 5.62
N GLU A 74 4.67 -39.68 6.24
CA GLU A 74 3.78 -40.72 6.78
C GLU A 74 3.36 -41.70 5.67
N ARG A 75 2.91 -41.17 4.52
CA ARG A 75 2.53 -42.00 3.36
C ARG A 75 3.70 -42.82 2.84
N MET A 76 4.90 -42.26 2.76
CA MET A 76 6.09 -43.00 2.28
C MET A 76 6.53 -44.12 3.24
N LYS A 77 6.21 -44.01 4.53
CA LYS A 77 6.48 -45.05 5.54
C LYS A 77 5.46 -46.19 5.49
N ASP A 78 4.22 -45.91 5.09
CA ASP A 78 3.17 -46.91 4.87
C ASP A 78 3.41 -47.73 3.59
N LYS A 79 4.20 -48.79 3.72
CA LYS A 79 4.55 -49.74 2.64
C LYS A 79 3.39 -50.63 2.18
N ASP A 80 2.36 -50.80 3.00
CA ASP A 80 1.32 -51.82 2.76
C ASP A 80 0.20 -51.39 1.81
N GLY A 81 0.20 -50.14 1.33
CA GLY A 81 -0.70 -49.66 0.26
C GLY A 81 -2.20 -49.75 0.55
N LYS A 82 -2.59 -50.24 1.73
CA LYS A 82 -3.96 -50.50 2.14
C LYS A 82 -4.48 -49.28 2.91
N ASN A 83 -5.29 -48.48 2.22
CA ASN A 83 -6.20 -47.45 2.76
C ASN A 83 -5.69 -46.02 2.97
N GLY A 84 -4.55 -45.62 2.40
CA GLY A 84 -4.09 -44.23 2.43
C GLY A 84 -4.63 -43.38 1.27
N ALA A 85 -4.98 -42.11 1.53
CA ALA A 85 -5.24 -41.12 0.48
C ALA A 85 -4.02 -41.01 -0.45
N SER A 86 -4.24 -40.88 -1.77
CA SER A 86 -3.12 -40.70 -2.70
C SER A 86 -2.32 -39.44 -2.35
N VAL A 87 -1.03 -39.41 -2.71
CA VAL A 87 -0.18 -38.22 -2.52
C VAL A 87 -0.83 -37.00 -3.18
N GLU A 88 -1.42 -37.19 -4.36
CA GLU A 88 -2.19 -36.16 -5.05
C GLU A 88 -3.37 -35.65 -4.21
N ALA A 89 -4.15 -36.54 -3.59
CA ALA A 89 -5.26 -36.15 -2.71
C ALA A 89 -4.77 -35.37 -1.47
N ILE A 90 -3.64 -35.77 -0.88
CA ILE A 90 -3.01 -35.07 0.25
C ILE A 90 -2.60 -33.66 -0.15
N VAL A 91 -1.90 -33.52 -1.28
CA VAL A 91 -1.45 -32.23 -1.81
C VAL A 91 -2.65 -31.34 -2.11
N ASN A 92 -3.65 -31.86 -2.83
CA ASN A 92 -4.86 -31.10 -3.15
C ASN A 92 -5.61 -30.66 -1.90
N GLN A 93 -5.73 -31.51 -0.87
CA GLN A 93 -6.34 -31.13 0.41
C GLN A 93 -5.58 -30.00 1.10
N GLN A 94 -4.24 -30.07 1.14
CA GLN A 94 -3.42 -29.03 1.76
C GLN A 94 -3.48 -27.71 0.97
N LEU A 95 -3.51 -27.77 -0.36
CA LEU A 95 -3.69 -26.58 -1.21
C LEU A 95 -5.07 -25.93 -1.01
N VAL A 96 -6.13 -26.72 -0.84
CA VAL A 96 -7.46 -26.19 -0.52
C VAL A 96 -7.45 -25.49 0.83
N GLN A 97 -6.81 -26.07 1.85
CA GLN A 97 -6.69 -25.43 3.16
C GLN A 97 -5.84 -24.16 3.09
N PHE A 98 -4.72 -24.19 2.37
CA PHE A 98 -3.88 -23.03 2.16
C PHE A 98 -4.63 -21.88 1.48
N ARG A 99 -5.43 -22.17 0.44
CA ARG A 99 -6.26 -21.15 -0.23
C ARG A 99 -7.26 -20.51 0.74
N LYS A 100 -7.85 -21.28 1.66
CA LYS A 100 -8.75 -20.73 2.70
C LYS A 100 -7.99 -19.83 3.67
N ASP A 101 -6.86 -20.29 4.18
CA ASP A 101 -6.03 -19.51 5.11
C ASP A 101 -5.52 -18.21 4.45
N LEU A 102 -5.16 -18.27 3.16
CA LEU A 102 -4.75 -17.11 2.36
C LEU A 102 -5.90 -16.13 2.13
N ALA A 103 -7.10 -16.61 1.80
CA ALA A 103 -8.27 -15.75 1.63
C ALA A 103 -8.62 -14.96 2.92
N VAL A 104 -8.49 -15.61 4.09
CA VAL A 104 -8.68 -14.93 5.39
C VAL A 104 -7.59 -13.88 5.63
N TYR A 105 -6.34 -14.18 5.28
CA TYR A 105 -5.25 -13.21 5.35
C TYR A 105 -5.51 -11.98 4.47
N GLU A 106 -5.87 -12.19 3.21
CA GLU A 106 -6.17 -11.13 2.26
C GLU A 106 -7.34 -10.28 2.75
N GLN A 107 -8.42 -10.91 3.21
CA GLN A 107 -9.57 -10.20 3.76
C GLN A 107 -9.17 -9.32 4.97
N ARG A 108 -8.31 -9.84 5.85
CA ARG A 108 -7.79 -9.07 6.99
C ARG A 108 -6.97 -7.87 6.52
N LYS A 109 -6.10 -8.05 5.52
CA LYS A 109 -5.28 -6.96 4.97
C LYS A 109 -6.15 -5.90 4.30
N VAL A 110 -7.16 -6.30 3.52
CA VAL A 110 -8.13 -5.37 2.93
C VAL A 110 -8.81 -4.54 4.04
N ARG A 111 -9.30 -5.17 5.11
CA ARG A 111 -9.91 -4.45 6.24
C ARG A 111 -8.95 -3.47 6.90
N GLU A 112 -7.69 -3.85 7.09
CA GLU A 112 -6.66 -2.99 7.67
C GLU A 112 -6.41 -1.76 6.80
N TYR A 113 -6.22 -1.94 5.48
CA TYR A 113 -6.00 -0.84 4.55
C TYR A 113 -7.22 0.06 4.42
N THR A 114 -8.43 -0.50 4.36
CA THR A 114 -9.67 0.28 4.33
C THR A 114 -9.80 1.15 5.58
N SER A 115 -9.53 0.60 6.77
CA SER A 115 -9.56 1.36 8.02
C SER A 115 -8.57 2.52 8.03
N ARG A 116 -7.33 2.28 7.60
CA ARG A 116 -6.31 3.33 7.46
C ARG A 116 -6.71 4.41 6.45
N LEU A 117 -7.29 4.01 5.32
CA LEU A 117 -7.77 4.92 4.29
C LEU A 117 -8.92 5.80 4.81
N GLU A 118 -9.88 5.21 5.53
CA GLU A 118 -10.98 5.95 6.15
C GLU A 118 -10.47 6.96 7.17
N GLN A 119 -9.50 6.57 8.01
CA GLN A 119 -8.88 7.48 8.97
C GLN A 119 -8.21 8.66 8.25
N ALA A 120 -7.37 8.38 7.25
CA ALA A 120 -6.70 9.40 6.45
C ALA A 120 -7.71 10.33 5.77
N THR A 121 -8.81 9.79 5.24
CA THR A 121 -9.88 10.56 4.61
C THR A 121 -10.57 11.49 5.62
N LYS A 122 -10.85 11.00 6.84
CA LYS A 122 -11.45 11.83 7.91
C LYS A 122 -10.52 12.96 8.33
N GLU A 123 -9.23 12.69 8.49
CA GLU A 123 -8.22 13.68 8.84
C GLU A 123 -8.05 14.71 7.71
N ASN A 124 -7.97 14.27 6.46
CA ASN A 124 -7.89 15.14 5.30
C ASN A 124 -9.11 16.08 5.22
N ARG A 125 -10.33 15.56 5.46
CA ARG A 125 -11.54 16.37 5.51
C ARG A 125 -11.50 17.41 6.65
N LYS A 126 -10.99 17.03 7.82
CA LYS A 126 -10.83 17.97 8.95
C LYS A 126 -9.86 19.10 8.59
N LEU A 127 -8.71 18.77 8.01
CA LEU A 127 -7.70 19.75 7.60
C LEU A 127 -8.23 20.65 6.47
N SER A 128 -8.92 20.08 5.49
CA SER A 128 -9.56 20.83 4.41
C SER A 128 -10.56 21.85 4.94
N ASN A 129 -11.39 21.47 5.92
CA ASN A 129 -12.31 22.40 6.57
C ASN A 129 -11.59 23.51 7.35
N GLN A 130 -10.46 23.21 7.99
CA GLN A 130 -9.64 24.22 8.66
C GLN A 130 -9.04 25.21 7.66
N ILE A 131 -8.55 24.72 6.51
CA ILE A 131 -8.03 25.57 5.43
C ILE A 131 -9.10 26.55 4.96
N VAL A 132 -10.33 26.08 4.71
CA VAL A 132 -11.44 26.95 4.29
C VAL A 132 -11.72 28.04 5.32
N ARG A 133 -11.85 27.69 6.60
CA ARG A 133 -12.12 28.66 7.68
C ARG A 133 -11.00 29.69 7.83
N LEU A 134 -9.74 29.27 7.70
CA LEU A 134 -8.60 30.17 7.77
C LEU A 134 -8.57 31.11 6.57
N ARG A 135 -8.92 30.62 5.38
CA ARG A 135 -9.05 31.44 4.17
C ARG A 135 -10.14 32.49 4.30
N GLU A 136 -11.32 32.13 4.80
CA GLU A 136 -12.41 33.09 5.06
C GLU A 136 -12.03 34.18 6.06
N ARG A 137 -11.33 33.81 7.13
CA ARG A 137 -10.80 34.78 8.11
C ARG A 137 -9.77 35.71 7.48
N TRP A 138 -8.88 35.17 6.65
CA TRP A 138 -7.89 35.94 5.93
C TRP A 138 -8.56 36.95 4.98
N ASP A 139 -9.50 36.49 4.16
CA ASP A 139 -10.25 37.33 3.22
C ASP A 139 -11.00 38.45 3.98
N SER A 140 -11.59 38.14 5.14
CA SER A 140 -12.25 39.13 6.00
C SER A 140 -11.28 40.19 6.54
N LEU A 141 -10.07 39.79 6.95
CA LEU A 141 -9.05 40.72 7.42
C LEU A 141 -8.56 41.63 6.29
N VAL A 142 -8.34 41.06 5.10
CA VAL A 142 -7.95 41.82 3.91
C VAL A 142 -9.04 42.84 3.54
N GLU A 143 -10.30 42.44 3.56
CA GLU A 143 -11.42 43.35 3.25
C GLU A 143 -11.55 44.46 4.31
N SER A 144 -11.42 44.14 5.60
CA SER A 144 -11.40 45.14 6.67
C SER A 144 -10.24 46.14 6.54
N ALA A 145 -9.06 45.68 6.08
CA ALA A 145 -7.92 46.56 5.84
C ALA A 145 -8.15 47.49 4.64
N LYS A 146 -8.74 46.98 3.55
CA LYS A 146 -9.12 47.80 2.39
C LYS A 146 -10.14 48.87 2.77
N GLN A 147 -11.19 48.52 3.50
CA GLN A 147 -12.21 49.47 3.96
C GLN A 147 -11.62 50.57 4.84
N ARG A 148 -10.69 50.23 5.74
CA ARG A 148 -9.98 51.24 6.55
C ARG A 148 -9.18 52.22 5.70
N ARG A 149 -8.47 51.73 4.68
CA ARG A 149 -7.72 52.59 3.76
C ARG A 149 -8.62 53.52 2.96
N ILE A 150 -9.76 53.03 2.48
CA ILE A 150 -10.73 53.83 1.73
C ILE A 150 -11.26 54.98 2.61
N ARG A 151 -11.68 54.69 3.84
CA ARG A 151 -12.17 55.72 4.78
C ARG A 151 -11.13 56.80 5.07
N GLN A 152 -9.85 56.42 5.21
CA GLN A 152 -8.76 57.38 5.40
C GLN A 152 -8.45 58.25 4.18
N GLN A 153 -8.91 57.88 2.98
CA GLN A 153 -8.77 58.68 1.76
C GLN A 153 -9.97 59.57 1.49
N GLU A 154 -11.11 59.30 2.14
CA GLU A 154 -12.35 60.06 2.03
C GLU A 154 -12.47 61.17 3.10
N GLU A 155 -11.59 61.15 4.12
CA GLU A 155 -11.35 62.23 5.09
C GLU A 155 -10.25 63.18 4.60
#